data_AF-A0A434GIH1-F1
#
_entry.id   AF-A0A434GIH1-F1
#
_cell.length_a   1.000
_cell.length_b   1.000
_cell.length_c   1.000
_cell.angle_alpha   90.00
_cell.angle_beta   90.00
_cell.angle_gamma   90.00
#
_symmetry.space_group_name_H-M   'P 1'
#
loop_
_entity.id
_entity.type
_entity.pdbx_description
1 polymer ?
#
loop_
_entity_poly.entity_id
_entity_poly.type
_entity_poly.pdbx_seq_one_letter_code
_entity_poly.pdbx_strand_id
1 'polypeptide(L)'
;MSPAKKPDLLRDNELIYGRLLTVDEPHLIQRYNKALAAFGLKPTKLKSFQIDRTGFSPEVAEECDDYDYLDPNEVNRRFIILTPSQIDLPVVHTAFSNTSQLMFEFMSRNRRAIDALTIKDVIYGEIEDSIPKVND
;
A
#
# COMPACT_ATOMS: atom_id res chain seq x y z
N MET A 1 2.39 31.50 -7.47
CA MET A 1 3.47 30.97 -6.59
C MET A 1 2.79 30.01 -5.64
N SER A 2 2.87 28.69 -5.87
CA SER A 2 2.36 27.72 -4.89
C SER A 2 3.18 27.82 -3.60
N PRO A 3 2.56 27.75 -2.41
CA PRO A 3 3.31 27.74 -1.18
C PRO A 3 4.16 26.48 -1.13
N ALA A 4 5.45 26.63 -0.81
CA ALA A 4 6.34 25.51 -0.58
C ALA A 4 5.72 24.61 0.51
N LYS A 5 5.56 23.31 0.20
CA LYS A 5 5.10 22.30 1.17
C LYS A 5 6.07 22.36 2.35
N LYS A 6 5.59 22.63 3.57
CA LYS A 6 6.45 22.61 4.77
C LYS A 6 7.08 21.21 4.87
N PRO A 7 8.39 21.11 5.16
CA PRO A 7 9.04 19.82 5.37
C PRO A 7 8.36 19.13 6.56
N ASP A 8 7.91 17.89 6.34
CA ASP A 8 7.40 17.04 7.41
C ASP A 8 8.60 16.31 8.01
N LEU A 9 9.29 17.00 8.92
CA LEU A 9 10.54 16.54 9.53
C LEU A 9 10.42 15.15 10.17
N LEU A 10 9.21 14.74 10.56
CA LEU A 10 8.98 13.45 11.17
C LEU A 10 8.98 12.34 10.11
N ARG A 11 8.38 12.57 8.94
CA ARG A 11 8.48 11.67 7.78
C ARG A 11 9.88 11.67 7.19
N ASP A 12 10.48 12.85 7.03
CA ASP A 12 11.79 13.03 6.40
C ASP A 12 12.93 12.35 7.17
N ASN A 13 12.79 12.21 8.50
CA ASN A 13 13.76 11.53 9.36
C ASN A 13 13.34 10.09 9.71
N GLU A 14 12.37 9.50 8.99
CA GLU A 14 11.85 8.15 9.22
C GLU A 14 11.29 7.93 10.64
N LEU A 15 10.96 9.01 11.36
CA LEU A 15 10.40 8.98 12.72
C LEU A 15 8.91 8.63 12.73
N ILE A 16 8.25 8.80 11.58
CA ILE A 16 6.88 8.35 11.30
C ILE A 16 6.93 7.48 10.03
N TYR A 17 6.31 6.30 10.08
CA TYR A 17 6.18 5.31 8.99
C TYR A 17 7.47 4.55 8.57
N GLY A 18 8.66 4.89 9.08
CA GLY A 18 9.91 4.20 8.71
C GLY A 18 10.29 4.38 7.23
N ARG A 19 11.25 3.59 6.72
CA ARG A 19 11.67 3.63 5.30
C ARG A 19 10.57 3.07 4.39
N LEU A 20 9.79 3.95 3.78
CA LEU A 20 8.84 3.62 2.71
C LEU A 20 9.53 3.54 1.35
N LEU A 21 8.83 3.02 0.34
CA LEU A 21 9.31 2.97 -1.04
C LEU A 21 8.71 4.10 -1.87
N THR A 22 9.55 4.96 -2.43
CA THR A 22 9.15 5.99 -3.40
C THR A 22 8.70 5.38 -4.72
N VAL A 23 7.56 5.85 -5.22
CA VAL A 23 6.97 5.52 -6.52
C VAL A 23 6.83 6.83 -7.31
N ASP A 24 7.73 7.06 -8.25
CA ASP A 24 7.80 8.26 -9.10
C ASP A 24 7.87 7.92 -10.61
N GLU A 25 8.16 6.67 -10.95
CA GLU A 25 8.18 6.19 -12.31
C GLU A 25 6.75 6.11 -12.91
N PRO A 26 6.50 6.72 -14.09
CA PRO A 26 5.15 6.80 -14.68
C PRO A 26 4.45 5.45 -14.85
N HIS A 27 5.19 4.40 -15.18
CA HIS A 27 4.64 3.05 -15.37
C HIS A 27 4.23 2.39 -14.04
N LEU A 28 4.92 2.70 -12.93
CA LEU A 28 4.54 2.21 -11.60
C LEU A 28 3.30 2.95 -11.08
N ILE A 29 3.20 4.25 -11.34
CA ILE A 29 2.00 5.05 -11.00
C ILE A 29 0.78 4.52 -11.76
N GLN A 30 0.93 4.21 -13.06
CA GLN A 30 -0.15 3.60 -13.85
C GLN A 30 -0.59 2.24 -13.30
N ARG A 31 0.36 1.41 -12.88
CA ARG A 31 0.11 0.11 -12.24
C ARG A 31 -0.60 0.26 -10.89
N TYR A 32 -0.20 1.23 -10.08
CA TYR A 32 -0.88 1.54 -8.83
C TYR A 32 -2.33 1.98 -9.07
N ASN A 33 -2.53 2.89 -10.02
CA ASN A 33 -3.86 3.35 -10.43
C ASN A 33 -4.74 2.24 -11.02
N LYS A 34 -4.15 1.27 -11.71
CA LYS A 34 -4.85 0.07 -12.16
C LYS A 34 -5.42 -0.73 -10.99
N ALA A 35 -4.63 -0.91 -9.92
CA ALA A 35 -5.10 -1.59 -8.70
C ALA A 35 -6.18 -0.78 -7.97
N LEU A 36 -6.01 0.54 -7.80
CA LEU A 36 -7.05 1.40 -7.23
C LEU A 36 -8.37 1.29 -7.98
N ALA A 37 -8.32 1.37 -9.32
CA ALA A 37 -9.52 1.25 -10.15
C ALA A 37 -10.19 -0.12 -10.00
N ALA A 38 -9.41 -1.20 -9.87
CA ALA A 38 -9.94 -2.55 -9.64
C ALA A 38 -10.66 -2.68 -8.28
N PHE A 39 -10.26 -1.89 -7.28
CA PHE A 39 -10.93 -1.79 -5.99
C PHE A 39 -12.13 -0.82 -5.98
N GLY A 40 -12.46 -0.21 -7.12
CA GLY A 40 -13.52 0.81 -7.24
C GLY A 40 -13.10 2.18 -6.70
N LEU A 41 -11.82 2.40 -6.44
CA LEU A 41 -11.27 3.67 -5.95
C LEU A 41 -10.89 4.59 -7.12
N LYS A 42 -10.84 5.88 -6.83
CA LYS A 42 -10.39 6.88 -7.82
C LYS A 42 -8.87 6.76 -8.01
N PRO A 43 -8.37 6.77 -9.27
CA PRO A 43 -6.95 6.89 -9.53
C PRO A 43 -6.35 8.15 -8.90
N THR A 44 -5.15 8.02 -8.32
CA THR A 44 -4.38 9.16 -7.83
C THR A 44 -3.86 10.02 -8.97
N LYS A 45 -3.78 11.34 -8.75
CA LYS A 45 -3.19 12.31 -9.70
C LYS A 45 -1.77 12.70 -9.30
N LEU A 46 -1.25 12.13 -8.22
CA LEU A 46 0.11 12.38 -7.74
C LEU A 46 1.14 11.90 -8.77
N LYS A 47 2.21 12.69 -8.89
CA LYS A 47 3.37 12.34 -9.74
C LYS A 47 4.45 11.56 -8.98
N SER A 48 4.36 11.52 -7.67
CA SER A 48 5.22 10.76 -6.78
C SER A 48 4.51 10.56 -5.45
N PHE A 49 4.67 9.39 -4.85
CA PHE A 49 4.17 9.04 -3.51
C PHE A 49 5.01 7.92 -2.93
N GLN A 50 4.81 7.59 -1.66
CA GLN A 50 5.50 6.50 -1.00
C GLN A 50 4.53 5.41 -0.59
N ILE A 51 4.97 4.15 -0.66
CA ILE A 51 4.17 3.00 -0.25
C ILE A 51 4.88 2.15 0.80
N ASP A 52 4.09 1.50 1.64
CA ASP A 52 4.53 0.51 2.60
C ASP A 52 4.53 -0.92 2.00
N ARG A 53 4.79 -1.96 2.80
CA ARG A 53 4.79 -3.36 2.33
C ARG A 53 3.47 -3.77 1.67
N THR A 54 2.34 -3.29 2.18
CA THR A 54 1.01 -3.61 1.65
C THR A 54 0.64 -2.78 0.43
N GLY A 55 1.41 -1.75 0.11
CA GLY A 55 1.07 -0.77 -0.92
C GLY A 55 0.31 0.44 -0.40
N PHE A 56 0.11 0.57 0.92
CA PHE A 56 -0.52 1.77 1.48
C PHE A 56 0.39 2.98 1.34
N SER A 57 -0.16 4.06 0.78
CA SER A 57 0.46 5.38 0.71
C SER A 57 -0.28 6.40 1.59
N PRO A 58 0.42 7.07 2.54
CA PRO A 58 -0.10 8.21 3.27
C PRO A 58 -0.47 9.39 2.35
N GLU A 59 0.31 9.65 1.29
CA GLU A 59 0.02 10.75 0.37
C GLU A 59 -1.23 10.51 -0.46
N VAL A 60 -1.48 9.26 -0.87
CA VAL A 60 -2.73 8.89 -1.56
C VAL A 60 -3.92 8.98 -0.60
N ALA A 61 -3.77 8.51 0.64
CA ALA A 61 -4.79 8.68 1.69
C ALA A 61 -5.18 10.15 1.90
N GLU A 62 -4.17 11.04 1.98
CA GLU A 62 -4.38 12.49 2.05
C GLU A 62 -5.09 13.05 0.80
N GLU A 63 -4.77 12.56 -0.40
CA GLU A 63 -5.39 13.02 -1.65
C GLU A 63 -6.87 12.61 -1.74
N CYS A 64 -7.22 11.40 -1.29
CA CYS A 64 -8.59 10.90 -1.33
C CYS A 64 -9.42 11.16 -0.08
N ASP A 65 -8.84 11.79 0.96
CA ASP A 65 -9.46 12.03 2.28
C ASP A 65 -9.99 10.74 2.92
N ASP A 66 -9.22 9.65 2.77
CA ASP A 66 -9.56 8.31 3.25
C ASP A 66 -8.28 7.56 3.62
N TYR A 67 -8.00 7.45 4.92
CA TYR A 67 -6.85 6.70 5.42
C TYR A 67 -7.06 5.19 5.39
N ASP A 68 -8.31 4.72 5.23
CA ASP A 68 -8.67 3.31 5.23
C ASP A 68 -8.99 2.80 3.82
N TYR A 69 -8.53 3.49 2.77
CA TYR A 69 -8.84 3.13 1.38
C TYR A 69 -8.36 1.72 0.97
N LEU A 70 -7.31 1.20 1.63
CA LEU A 70 -6.86 -0.20 1.51
C LEU A 70 -7.30 -1.09 2.67
N ASP A 71 -8.06 -0.58 3.63
CA ASP A 71 -8.56 -1.34 4.78
C ASP A 71 -10.05 -1.06 5.02
N PRO A 72 -10.92 -1.25 4.01
CA PRO A 72 -12.30 -0.84 4.10
C PRO A 72 -13.02 -1.57 5.24
N ASN A 73 -13.61 -0.79 6.15
CA ASN A 73 -14.26 -1.27 7.37
C ASN A 73 -13.36 -2.08 8.31
N GLU A 74 -12.03 -1.99 8.17
CA GLU A 74 -11.05 -2.71 9.01
C GLU A 74 -11.19 -4.24 9.00
N VAL A 75 -11.80 -4.82 7.95
CA VAL A 75 -12.06 -6.27 7.86
C VAL A 75 -11.49 -6.89 6.58
N ASN A 76 -11.48 -6.17 5.46
CA ASN A 76 -11.05 -6.71 4.18
C ASN A 76 -9.78 -6.02 3.71
N ARG A 77 -8.65 -6.32 4.37
CA ARG A 77 -7.39 -5.66 4.06
C ARG A 77 -7.00 -5.91 2.61
N ARG A 78 -6.95 -4.85 1.81
CA ARG A 78 -6.45 -4.84 0.44
C ARG A 78 -4.94 -4.67 0.44
N PHE A 79 -4.30 -5.22 -0.58
CA PHE A 79 -2.89 -5.01 -0.85
C PHE A 79 -2.63 -4.73 -2.33
N ILE A 80 -1.56 -3.96 -2.58
CA ILE A 80 -1.02 -3.62 -3.90
C ILE A 80 0.48 -3.92 -3.85
N ILE A 81 0.94 -4.86 -4.66
CA ILE A 81 2.36 -5.21 -4.83
C ILE A 81 2.79 -4.78 -6.23
N LEU A 82 3.54 -3.67 -6.28
CA LEU A 82 4.19 -3.13 -7.47
C LEU A 82 5.55 -3.77 -7.73
N THR A 83 6.27 -4.13 -6.67
CA THR A 83 7.65 -4.62 -6.77
C THR A 83 7.99 -5.58 -5.64
N PRO A 84 8.90 -6.55 -5.86
CA PRO A 84 9.37 -7.45 -4.81
C PRO A 84 10.09 -6.72 -3.66
N SER A 85 10.64 -5.52 -3.91
CA SER A 85 11.31 -4.71 -2.89
C SER A 85 10.39 -4.27 -1.75
N GLN A 86 9.07 -4.36 -1.92
CA GLN A 86 8.11 -4.07 -0.86
C GLN A 86 8.22 -5.00 0.34
N ILE A 87 8.78 -6.21 0.18
CA ILE A 87 8.83 -7.22 1.26
C ILE A 87 9.54 -6.73 2.53
N ASP A 88 10.58 -5.92 2.39
CA ASP A 88 11.41 -5.46 3.51
C ASP A 88 10.88 -4.15 4.14
N LEU A 89 9.86 -3.53 3.54
CA LEU A 89 9.26 -2.29 4.04
C LEU A 89 8.42 -2.55 5.30
N PRO A 90 8.21 -1.57 6.18
CA PRO A 90 7.25 -1.70 7.25
C PRO A 90 5.80 -1.78 6.72
N VAL A 91 4.87 -2.23 7.57
CA VAL A 91 3.43 -1.95 7.41
C VAL A 91 3.09 -0.85 8.40
N VAL A 92 2.53 0.25 7.90
CA VAL A 92 2.49 1.51 8.66
C VAL A 92 1.07 1.96 9.00
N HIS A 93 0.09 1.40 8.31
CA HIS A 93 -1.33 1.58 8.58
C HIS A 93 -2.01 0.22 8.54
N THR A 94 -2.57 -0.26 9.65
CA THR A 94 -3.32 -1.52 9.71
C THR A 94 -4.13 -1.62 11.00
N ALA A 95 -5.32 -2.20 10.93
CA ALA A 95 -6.14 -2.53 12.10
C ALA A 95 -5.60 -3.75 12.87
N PHE A 96 -4.99 -4.72 12.17
CA PHE A 96 -4.50 -5.96 12.77
C PHE A 96 -2.97 -6.04 12.78
N SER A 97 -2.38 -6.32 13.95
CA SER A 97 -0.92 -6.37 14.13
C SER A 97 -0.23 -7.52 13.37
N ASN A 98 -0.98 -8.57 13.00
CA ASN A 98 -0.45 -9.72 12.27
C ASN A 98 -0.32 -9.47 10.75
N THR A 99 -0.94 -8.43 10.18
CA THR A 99 -0.90 -8.08 8.75
C THR A 99 0.54 -8.01 8.23
N SER A 100 1.42 -7.41 9.03
CA SER A 100 2.85 -7.27 8.73
C SER A 100 3.51 -8.63 8.48
N GLN A 101 3.32 -9.58 9.40
CA GLN A 101 3.90 -10.93 9.30
C GLN A 101 3.23 -11.74 8.19
N LEU A 102 1.91 -11.67 8.05
CA LEU A 102 1.16 -12.38 7.02
C LEU A 102 1.63 -11.98 5.62
N MET A 103 1.75 -10.68 5.36
CA MET A 103 2.27 -10.16 4.09
C MET A 103 3.71 -10.58 3.84
N PHE A 104 4.56 -10.53 4.88
CA PHE A 104 5.94 -11.01 4.77
C PHE A 104 6.00 -12.49 4.37
N GLU A 105 5.21 -13.36 5.01
CA GLU A 105 5.17 -14.79 4.71
C GLU A 105 4.59 -15.05 3.31
N PHE A 106 3.51 -14.37 2.93
CA PHE A 106 2.93 -14.46 1.60
C PHE A 106 3.95 -14.09 0.52
N MET A 107 4.63 -12.96 0.67
CA MET A 107 5.62 -12.49 -0.30
C MET A 107 6.86 -13.40 -0.33
N SER A 108 7.31 -13.90 0.82
CA SER A 108 8.43 -14.84 0.92
C SER A 108 8.13 -16.16 0.22
N ARG A 109 6.97 -16.76 0.49
CA ARG A 109 6.57 -18.06 -0.10
C ARG A 109 6.34 -17.98 -1.60
N ASN A 110 5.89 -16.83 -2.10
CA ASN A 110 5.55 -16.61 -3.51
C ASN A 110 6.59 -15.79 -4.29
N ARG A 111 7.81 -15.63 -3.75
CA ARG A 111 8.82 -14.69 -4.26
C ARG A 111 9.04 -14.78 -5.76
N ARG A 112 9.23 -16.00 -6.29
CA ARG A 112 9.44 -16.22 -7.75
C ARG A 112 8.27 -15.77 -8.61
N ALA A 113 7.04 -16.00 -8.16
CA ALA A 113 5.84 -15.59 -8.88
C ALA A 113 5.68 -14.08 -8.83
N ILE A 114 5.91 -13.47 -7.67
CA ILE A 114 5.87 -12.02 -7.49
C ILE A 114 6.92 -11.34 -8.37
N ASP A 115 8.17 -11.82 -8.36
CA ASP A 115 9.23 -11.33 -9.23
C ASP A 115 8.81 -11.37 -10.70
N ALA A 116 8.27 -12.49 -11.18
CA ALA A 116 7.89 -12.66 -12.58
C ALA A 116 6.71 -11.77 -13.00
N LEU A 117 5.67 -11.65 -12.17
CA LEU A 117 4.45 -10.91 -12.48
C LEU A 117 4.70 -9.39 -12.43
N THR A 118 5.46 -8.92 -11.44
CA THR A 118 5.74 -7.49 -11.23
C THR A 118 6.65 -6.87 -12.29
N ILE A 119 7.31 -7.68 -13.12
CA ILE A 119 8.03 -7.19 -14.32
C ILE A 119 7.06 -6.47 -15.26
N LYS A 120 5.86 -7.01 -15.46
CA LYS A 120 4.91 -6.53 -16.48
C LYS A 120 3.67 -5.86 -15.91
N ASP A 121 3.23 -6.27 -14.73
CA ASP A 121 1.95 -5.83 -14.18
C ASP A 121 2.00 -5.59 -12.67
N VAL A 122 0.87 -5.17 -12.09
CA VAL A 122 0.65 -5.09 -10.64
C VAL A 122 -0.02 -6.36 -10.14
N ILE A 123 0.32 -6.77 -8.90
CA ILE A 123 -0.45 -7.76 -8.16
C ILE A 123 -1.29 -7.01 -7.13
N TYR A 124 -2.57 -7.31 -7.04
CA TYR A 124 -3.45 -6.75 -6.02
C TYR A 124 -4.48 -7.78 -5.57
N GLY A 125 -4.97 -7.66 -4.35
CA GLY A 125 -5.93 -8.59 -3.79
C GLY A 125 -6.43 -8.14 -2.42
N GLU A 126 -7.24 -9.00 -1.80
CA GLU A 126 -7.81 -8.84 -0.47
C GLU A 126 -7.37 -10.02 0.40
N ILE A 127 -7.08 -9.74 1.68
CA ILE A 127 -6.89 -10.74 2.72
C ILE A 127 -8.27 -11.02 3.30
N GLU A 128 -8.70 -12.28 3.22
CA GLU A 128 -9.95 -12.71 3.83
C GLU A 128 -9.74 -12.92 5.33
N ASP A 129 -10.24 -11.99 6.14
CA ASP A 129 -10.31 -12.17 7.59
C ASP A 129 -11.63 -12.90 7.92
N SER A 130 -11.58 -14.23 7.97
CA SER A 130 -12.70 -15.05 8.41
C SER A 130 -12.90 -14.90 9.93
N ILE A 131 -13.49 -13.79 10.36
CA ILE A 131 -13.98 -13.62 11.74
C ILE A 131 -15.31 -14.39 11.85
N PRO A 132 -15.43 -15.37 12.75
CA PRO A 132 -16.73 -15.98 13.03
C PRO A 132 -17.66 -14.90 13.58
N LYS A 133 -18.70 -14.52 12.83
CA LYS A 133 -19.80 -13.72 13.36
C LYS A 133 -20.54 -14.58 14.38
N VAL A 134 -20.40 -14.27 15.67
CA VAL A 134 -21.30 -14.77 16.70
C VAL A 134 -22.55 -13.87 16.63
N ASN A 135 -23.67 -14.44 16.21
CA ASN A 135 -24.96 -13.80 16.41
C ASN A 135 -25.39 -14.13 17.84
N ASP A 136 -25.66 -13.10 18.65
CA ASP A 136 -26.30 -13.24 19.96
C ASP A 136 -27.72 -13.82 19.85
#